data_AF-A0A7Z9IWZ0-F1
#
_entry.id   AF-A0A7Z9IWZ0-F1
#
_cell.length_a   1.000
_cell.length_b   1.000
_cell.length_c   1.000
_cell.angle_alpha   90.00
_cell.angle_beta   90.00
_cell.angle_gamma   90.00
#
_symmetry.space_group_name_H-M   'P 1'
#
loop_
_entity.id
_entity.type
_entity.pdbx_description
1 polymer ?
#
loop_
_entity_poly.entity_id
_entity_poly.type
_entity_poly.pdbx_seq_one_letter_code
_entity_poly.pdbx_strand_id
1 'polypeptide(L)'
;MALKIAINGFGRIGRLVYRAILENDDKDINVVCINDLGPPNSNAHLLKFDTIHGILPHNVEVEGDYILVDHRPVKVTAEKDPLKLPWEELGVDIALECTGLFTSKIAASAHLNAGAKKVLISAPASEADITVVYGVNSDKLTPDHRIVSNASCTTNCLAPVVHVLHEALGIERGFMTTIHSFTGDQRTVDTLHGDLHRARTASVSMIPTSTGAARAVGLVLPELEGKIDGTSIRVPTPNVSVIDFKFVPTKATDIDSVNDAIKDASEGKLKGILSTNELPLVSVD
;
A
#
# COMPACT_ATOMS: atom_id res chain seq x y z
N MET A 1 8.16 4.38 -24.32
CA MET A 1 7.53 3.05 -24.32
C MET A 1 6.83 2.90 -22.99
N ALA A 2 5.63 2.33 -22.96
CA ALA A 2 4.92 2.06 -21.71
C ALA A 2 5.74 1.10 -20.84
N LEU A 3 5.77 1.37 -19.54
CA LEU A 3 6.41 0.56 -18.51
C LEU A 3 5.67 -0.77 -18.39
N LYS A 4 6.38 -1.88 -18.60
CA LYS A 4 5.79 -3.21 -18.45
C LYS A 4 5.83 -3.63 -16.99
N ILE A 5 4.67 -3.78 -16.38
CA ILE A 5 4.58 -4.24 -15.00
C ILE A 5 3.93 -5.61 -14.91
N ALA A 6 4.32 -6.36 -13.90
CA ALA A 6 3.66 -7.59 -13.53
C ALA A 6 3.23 -7.56 -12.06
N ILE A 7 2.12 -8.20 -11.74
CA ILE A 7 1.56 -8.23 -10.38
C ILE A 7 1.70 -9.65 -9.84
N ASN A 8 2.45 -9.83 -8.74
CA ASN A 8 2.51 -11.08 -8.01
C ASN A 8 1.58 -11.01 -6.78
N GLY A 9 0.58 -11.88 -6.70
CA GLY A 9 -0.48 -11.83 -5.70
C GLY A 9 -1.64 -10.94 -6.14
N PHE A 10 -2.72 -11.57 -6.59
CA PHE A 10 -3.92 -10.89 -7.06
C PHE A 10 -5.02 -10.87 -6.01
N GLY A 11 -4.61 -10.62 -4.76
CA GLY A 11 -5.50 -10.33 -3.63
C GLY A 11 -6.08 -8.92 -3.69
N ARG A 12 -6.47 -8.36 -2.54
CA ARG A 12 -7.05 -7.01 -2.48
C ARG A 12 -6.13 -5.94 -3.10
N ILE A 13 -4.86 -5.92 -2.72
CA ILE A 13 -3.91 -4.91 -3.20
C ILE A 13 -3.64 -5.07 -4.69
N GLY A 14 -3.27 -6.26 -5.16
CA GLY A 14 -3.00 -6.50 -6.57
C GLY A 14 -4.18 -6.16 -7.49
N ARG A 15 -5.41 -6.51 -7.09
CA ARG A 15 -6.62 -6.13 -7.83
C ARG A 15 -6.83 -4.62 -7.86
N LEU A 16 -6.69 -3.94 -6.72
CA LEU A 16 -6.90 -2.49 -6.64
C LEU A 16 -5.82 -1.71 -7.38
N VAL A 17 -4.58 -2.20 -7.42
CA VAL A 17 -3.55 -1.63 -8.31
C VAL A 17 -3.98 -1.71 -9.76
N TYR A 18 -4.45 -2.89 -10.22
CA TYR A 18 -4.88 -3.02 -11.60
C TYR A 18 -6.12 -2.17 -11.90
N ARG A 19 -7.11 -2.13 -11.00
CA ARG A 19 -8.26 -1.22 -11.11
C ARG A 19 -7.83 0.24 -11.21
N ALA A 20 -6.92 0.70 -10.36
CA ALA A 20 -6.44 2.07 -10.39
C ALA A 20 -5.76 2.44 -11.72
N ILE A 21 -4.99 1.52 -12.32
CA ILE A 21 -4.38 1.73 -13.65
C ILE A 21 -5.45 1.88 -14.73
N LEU A 22 -6.49 1.04 -14.68
CA LEU A 22 -7.59 1.06 -15.65
C LEU A 22 -8.46 2.32 -15.51
N GLU A 23 -8.82 2.69 -14.28
CA GLU A 23 -9.69 3.84 -13.98
C GLU A 23 -9.01 5.18 -14.28
N ASN A 24 -7.68 5.27 -14.15
CA ASN A 24 -6.91 6.46 -14.52
C ASN A 24 -6.58 6.53 -16.03
N ASP A 25 -6.92 5.50 -16.83
CA ASP A 25 -6.50 5.35 -18.24
C ASP A 25 -4.99 5.63 -18.44
N ASP A 26 -4.15 5.10 -17.55
CA ASP A 26 -2.71 5.34 -17.58
C ASP A 26 -2.04 4.56 -18.72
N LYS A 27 -1.76 5.28 -19.82
CA LYS A 27 -1.16 4.71 -21.04
C LYS A 27 0.34 4.48 -20.92
N ASP A 28 0.97 5.01 -19.88
CA ASP A 28 2.38 4.81 -19.61
C ASP A 28 2.64 3.51 -18.85
N ILE A 29 1.60 2.80 -18.41
CA ILE A 29 1.70 1.52 -17.69
C ILE A 29 0.99 0.42 -18.49
N ASN A 30 1.71 -0.68 -18.72
CA ASN A 30 1.17 -1.89 -19.33
C ASN A 30 1.30 -3.07 -18.38
N VAL A 31 0.17 -3.58 -17.87
CA VAL A 31 0.15 -4.79 -17.05
C VAL A 31 0.26 -6.00 -17.97
N VAL A 32 1.44 -6.62 -18.02
CA VAL A 32 1.71 -7.73 -18.94
C VAL A 32 1.40 -9.10 -18.33
N CYS A 33 1.38 -9.20 -17.00
CA CYS A 33 1.14 -10.46 -16.30
C CYS A 33 0.58 -10.27 -14.90
N ILE A 34 -0.27 -11.20 -14.48
CA ILE A 34 -0.77 -11.35 -13.12
C ILE A 34 -0.47 -12.80 -12.68
N ASN A 35 0.24 -12.97 -11.57
CA ASN A 35 0.44 -14.27 -10.95
C ASN A 35 -0.41 -14.39 -9.68
N ASP A 36 -1.30 -15.38 -9.63
CA ASP A 36 -2.05 -15.74 -8.44
C ASP A 36 -2.42 -17.23 -8.48
N LEU A 37 -2.54 -17.87 -7.31
CA LEU A 37 -2.78 -19.32 -7.24
C LEU A 37 -4.24 -19.70 -7.57
N GLY A 38 -5.11 -18.73 -7.85
CA GLY A 38 -6.46 -18.94 -8.36
C GLY A 38 -6.55 -19.06 -9.89
N PRO A 39 -7.58 -19.75 -10.42
CA PRO A 39 -7.78 -19.86 -11.87
C PRO A 39 -8.20 -18.52 -12.50
N PRO A 40 -7.91 -18.28 -13.81
CA PRO A 40 -8.22 -17.01 -14.48
C PRO A 40 -9.67 -16.55 -14.35
N ASN A 41 -10.65 -17.45 -14.44
CA ASN A 41 -12.07 -17.13 -14.25
C ASN A 41 -12.39 -16.55 -12.85
N SER A 42 -11.79 -17.10 -11.80
CA SER A 42 -11.99 -16.58 -10.44
C SER A 42 -11.34 -15.20 -10.27
N ASN A 43 -10.14 -15.01 -10.83
CA ASN A 43 -9.44 -13.74 -10.81
C ASN A 43 -10.20 -12.65 -11.58
N ALA A 44 -10.73 -12.98 -12.77
CA ALA A 44 -11.58 -12.08 -13.56
C ALA A 44 -12.86 -11.70 -12.81
N HIS A 45 -13.52 -12.66 -12.18
CA HIS A 45 -14.73 -12.41 -11.39
C HIS A 45 -14.45 -11.44 -10.23
N LEU A 46 -13.40 -11.69 -9.44
CA LEU A 46 -13.01 -10.83 -8.32
C LEU A 46 -12.44 -9.48 -8.75
N LEU A 47 -11.91 -9.38 -9.98
CA LEU A 47 -11.54 -8.10 -10.59
C LEU A 47 -12.80 -7.31 -10.98
N LYS A 48 -13.82 -7.96 -11.55
CA LYS A 48 -15.06 -7.32 -12.01
C LYS A 48 -15.95 -6.86 -10.85
N PHE A 49 -16.09 -7.69 -9.81
CA PHE A 49 -17.00 -7.46 -8.69
C PHE A 49 -16.23 -7.31 -7.37
N ASP A 50 -16.36 -6.16 -6.72
CA ASP A 50 -15.78 -5.90 -5.40
C ASP A 50 -16.83 -5.28 -4.47
N THR A 51 -16.90 -5.77 -3.23
CA THR A 51 -17.90 -5.31 -2.24
C THR A 51 -17.73 -3.85 -1.85
N ILE A 52 -16.49 -3.33 -1.87
CA ILE A 52 -16.13 -2.01 -1.37
C ILE A 52 -16.03 -1.01 -2.51
N HIS A 53 -15.43 -1.42 -3.61
CA HIS A 53 -15.12 -0.57 -4.76
C HIS A 53 -16.09 -0.80 -5.93
N GLY A 54 -17.17 -1.55 -5.70
CA GLY A 54 -18.23 -1.78 -6.67
C GLY A 54 -17.80 -2.59 -7.90
N ILE A 55 -18.61 -2.45 -8.96
CA ILE A 55 -18.40 -3.12 -10.23
C ILE A 55 -17.41 -2.31 -11.07
N LEU A 56 -16.33 -2.93 -11.52
CA LEU A 56 -15.36 -2.31 -12.43
C LEU A 56 -16.07 -1.89 -13.74
N PRO A 57 -16.02 -0.62 -14.17
CA PRO A 57 -16.71 -0.13 -15.36
C PRO A 57 -16.03 -0.51 -16.69
N HIS A 58 -15.31 -1.64 -16.73
CA HIS A 58 -14.68 -2.19 -17.93
C HIS A 58 -15.27 -3.56 -18.28
N ASN A 59 -15.24 -3.92 -19.56
CA ASN A 59 -15.57 -5.29 -19.95
C ASN A 59 -14.45 -6.23 -19.50
N VAL A 60 -14.77 -7.32 -18.82
CA VAL A 60 -13.80 -8.29 -18.29
C VAL A 60 -14.17 -9.67 -18.81
N GLU A 61 -13.30 -10.23 -19.64
CA GLU A 61 -13.46 -11.54 -20.27
C GLU A 61 -12.25 -12.43 -19.98
N VAL A 62 -12.40 -13.73 -20.22
CA VAL A 62 -11.32 -14.71 -20.05
C VAL A 62 -11.19 -15.54 -21.32
N GLU A 63 -9.96 -15.64 -21.83
CA GLU A 63 -9.60 -16.49 -22.96
C GLU A 63 -8.39 -17.35 -22.59
N GLY A 64 -8.63 -18.61 -22.24
CA GLY A 64 -7.58 -19.51 -21.77
C GLY A 64 -6.88 -18.97 -20.52
N ASP A 65 -5.58 -18.71 -20.65
CA ASP A 65 -4.73 -18.18 -19.59
C ASP A 65 -4.64 -16.65 -19.59
N TYR A 66 -5.60 -15.95 -20.22
CA TYR A 66 -5.63 -14.49 -20.31
C TYR A 66 -6.91 -13.92 -19.69
N ILE A 67 -6.76 -12.78 -19.01
CA ILE A 67 -7.85 -11.87 -18.70
C ILE A 67 -7.82 -10.73 -19.72
N LEU A 68 -8.94 -10.47 -20.38
CA LEU A 68 -9.08 -9.36 -21.32
C LEU A 68 -9.87 -8.25 -20.66
N VAL A 69 -9.30 -7.04 -20.59
CA VAL A 69 -10.01 -5.85 -20.12
C VAL A 69 -10.17 -4.87 -21.28
N ASP A 70 -11.40 -4.69 -21.75
CA ASP A 70 -11.71 -4.01 -23.02
C ASP A 70 -10.83 -4.50 -24.18
N HIS A 71 -10.76 -5.82 -24.34
CA HIS A 71 -9.95 -6.52 -25.35
C HIS A 71 -8.42 -6.39 -25.19
N ARG A 72 -7.92 -5.76 -24.10
CA ARG A 72 -6.49 -5.73 -23.77
C ARG A 72 -6.12 -6.99 -22.98
N PRO A 73 -5.27 -7.90 -23.51
CA PRO A 73 -4.96 -9.16 -22.86
C PRO A 73 -3.89 -9.00 -21.77
N VAL A 74 -4.09 -9.67 -20.65
CA VAL A 74 -3.12 -9.82 -19.56
C VAL A 74 -2.93 -11.30 -19.26
N LYS A 75 -1.69 -11.80 -19.34
CA LYS A 75 -1.38 -13.21 -19.04
C LYS A 75 -1.62 -13.48 -17.55
N VAL A 76 -2.25 -14.60 -17.25
CA VAL A 76 -2.45 -15.08 -15.88
C VAL A 76 -1.62 -16.34 -15.68
N THR A 77 -0.86 -16.38 -14.58
CA THR A 77 -0.09 -17.55 -14.16
C THR A 77 -0.46 -17.97 -12.76
N ALA A 78 -0.21 -19.24 -12.43
CA ALA A 78 -0.44 -19.81 -11.10
C ALA A 78 0.82 -20.53 -10.59
N GLU A 79 1.93 -19.77 -10.50
CA GLU A 79 3.22 -20.27 -10.03
C GLU A 79 3.44 -19.90 -8.55
N LYS A 80 3.87 -20.90 -7.77
CA LYS A 80 4.12 -20.75 -6.33
C LYS A 80 5.54 -20.27 -6.02
N ASP A 81 6.49 -20.65 -6.86
CA ASP A 81 7.90 -20.30 -6.71
C ASP A 81 8.22 -19.05 -7.55
N PRO A 82 8.50 -17.89 -6.93
CA PRO A 82 8.76 -16.67 -7.69
C PRO A 82 9.94 -16.75 -8.65
N LEU A 83 10.86 -17.70 -8.47
CA LEU A 83 12.00 -17.93 -9.38
C LEU A 83 11.57 -18.49 -10.73
N LYS A 84 10.38 -19.09 -10.83
CA LYS A 84 9.85 -19.71 -12.06
C LYS A 84 8.89 -18.81 -12.82
N LEU A 85 8.68 -17.59 -12.34
CA LEU A 85 7.80 -16.62 -12.99
C LEU A 85 8.38 -16.20 -14.35
N PRO A 86 7.56 -16.00 -15.39
CA PRO A 86 8.03 -15.71 -16.74
C PRO A 86 8.41 -14.24 -16.93
N TRP A 87 9.05 -13.60 -15.95
CA TRP A 87 9.36 -12.16 -16.00
C TRP A 87 10.33 -11.81 -17.12
N GLU A 88 11.35 -12.62 -17.34
CA GLU A 88 12.30 -12.46 -18.45
C GLU A 88 11.61 -12.55 -19.81
N GLU A 89 10.81 -13.62 -20.03
CA GLU A 89 10.06 -13.87 -21.26
C GLU A 89 9.16 -12.69 -21.62
N LEU A 90 8.50 -12.11 -20.62
CA LEU A 90 7.54 -11.01 -20.81
C LEU A 90 8.20 -9.63 -20.84
N GLY A 91 9.49 -9.55 -20.49
CA GLY A 91 10.27 -8.32 -20.42
C GLY A 91 9.76 -7.36 -19.35
N VAL A 92 9.52 -7.88 -18.14
CA VAL A 92 8.96 -7.10 -17.01
C VAL A 92 9.96 -6.06 -16.51
N ASP A 93 9.55 -4.80 -16.51
CA ASP A 93 10.34 -3.70 -15.93
C ASP A 93 10.19 -3.66 -14.41
N ILE A 94 8.97 -3.76 -13.90
CA ILE A 94 8.69 -3.76 -12.45
C ILE A 94 7.75 -4.91 -12.08
N ALA A 95 8.21 -5.78 -11.18
CA ALA A 95 7.35 -6.73 -10.48
C ALA A 95 6.76 -6.06 -9.23
N LEU A 96 5.44 -5.97 -9.16
CA LEU A 96 4.70 -5.54 -7.98
C LEU A 96 4.46 -6.76 -7.09
N GLU A 97 5.16 -6.80 -5.96
CA GLU A 97 5.04 -7.88 -4.99
C GLU A 97 3.89 -7.55 -4.00
N CYS A 98 2.73 -8.15 -4.26
CA CYS A 98 1.46 -7.90 -3.59
C CYS A 98 0.91 -9.11 -2.81
N THR A 99 1.70 -10.17 -2.64
CA THR A 99 1.31 -11.36 -1.86
C THR A 99 1.34 -11.12 -0.36
N GLY A 100 2.21 -10.21 0.09
CA GLY A 100 2.53 -10.03 1.51
C GLY A 100 3.43 -11.12 2.11
N LEU A 101 3.95 -12.04 1.28
CA LEU A 101 4.83 -13.14 1.71
C LEU A 101 6.30 -12.82 1.47
N PHE A 102 6.64 -12.23 0.34
CA PHE A 102 8.04 -11.97 -0.06
C PHE A 102 8.50 -10.56 0.35
N THR A 103 8.33 -10.23 1.64
CA THR A 103 8.54 -8.89 2.20
C THR A 103 9.95 -8.66 2.76
N SER A 104 10.97 -9.24 2.15
CA SER A 104 12.38 -8.98 2.48
C SER A 104 13.19 -8.84 1.19
N LYS A 105 14.33 -8.16 1.24
CA LYS A 105 15.21 -8.05 0.07
C LYS A 105 15.60 -9.42 -0.49
N ILE A 106 15.93 -10.37 0.37
CA ILE A 106 16.30 -11.73 -0.05
C ILE A 106 15.12 -12.42 -0.74
N ALA A 107 13.94 -12.38 -0.14
CA ALA A 107 12.74 -13.04 -0.68
C ALA A 107 12.30 -12.40 -2.01
N ALA A 108 12.24 -11.07 -2.07
CA ALA A 108 11.85 -10.31 -3.26
C ALA A 108 12.89 -10.42 -4.40
N SER A 109 14.16 -10.70 -4.09
CA SER A 109 15.20 -10.91 -5.11
C SER A 109 14.90 -12.08 -6.05
N ALA A 110 14.03 -13.01 -5.64
CA ALA A 110 13.56 -14.08 -6.52
C ALA A 110 12.91 -13.54 -7.81
N HIS A 111 12.22 -12.40 -7.75
CA HIS A 111 11.67 -11.75 -8.95
C HIS A 111 12.75 -11.18 -9.87
N LEU A 112 13.82 -10.62 -9.30
CA LEU A 112 14.96 -10.14 -10.10
C LEU A 112 15.63 -11.30 -10.82
N ASN A 113 15.80 -12.43 -10.13
CA ASN A 113 16.38 -13.64 -10.69
C ASN A 113 15.50 -14.28 -11.76
N ALA A 114 14.17 -14.11 -11.67
CA ALA A 114 13.21 -14.53 -12.70
C ALA A 114 13.15 -13.59 -13.92
N GLY A 115 13.86 -12.45 -13.87
CA GLY A 115 14.05 -11.54 -15.01
C GLY A 115 13.41 -10.16 -14.89
N ALA A 116 12.73 -9.83 -13.78
CA ALA A 116 12.24 -8.47 -13.58
C ALA A 116 13.39 -7.49 -13.35
N LYS A 117 13.32 -6.27 -13.89
CA LYS A 117 14.40 -5.27 -13.69
C LYS A 117 14.40 -4.71 -12.27
N LYS A 118 13.21 -4.38 -11.73
CA LYS A 118 12.98 -3.88 -10.37
C LYS A 118 11.79 -4.58 -9.70
N VAL A 119 11.72 -4.47 -8.38
CA VAL A 119 10.63 -4.97 -7.54
C VAL A 119 10.11 -3.86 -6.64
N LEU A 120 8.79 -3.70 -6.59
CA LEU A 120 8.10 -2.81 -5.64
C LEU A 120 7.24 -3.66 -4.71
N ILE A 121 7.57 -3.66 -3.42
CA ILE A 121 6.88 -4.44 -2.39
C ILE A 121 5.73 -3.61 -1.83
N SER A 122 4.51 -4.16 -1.82
CA SER A 122 3.29 -3.47 -1.37
C SER A 122 3.07 -3.48 0.14
N ALA A 123 4.12 -3.74 0.92
CA ALA A 123 4.11 -3.88 2.37
C ALA A 123 5.45 -3.42 2.96
N PRO A 124 5.52 -3.16 4.29
CA PRO A 124 6.80 -2.94 4.96
C PRO A 124 7.75 -4.10 4.68
N ALA A 125 8.97 -3.78 4.26
CA ALA A 125 9.96 -4.79 3.92
C ALA A 125 11.22 -4.66 4.78
N SER A 126 11.83 -5.79 5.12
CA SER A 126 13.15 -5.80 5.74
C SER A 126 14.26 -5.68 4.69
N GLU A 127 15.25 -4.84 4.99
CA GLU A 127 16.47 -4.67 4.20
C GLU A 127 16.25 -4.26 2.73
N ALA A 128 15.07 -3.72 2.38
CA ALA A 128 14.86 -3.12 1.06
C ALA A 128 15.90 -2.02 0.80
N ASP A 129 16.23 -1.77 -0.48
CA ASP A 129 17.21 -0.75 -0.85
C ASP A 129 16.78 0.63 -0.36
N ILE A 130 15.47 0.89 -0.40
CA ILE A 130 14.83 2.07 0.18
C ILE A 130 13.36 1.78 0.51
N THR A 131 12.86 2.39 1.58
CA THR A 131 11.41 2.51 1.84
C THR A 131 10.94 3.88 1.38
N VAL A 132 9.94 3.92 0.51
CA VAL A 132 9.45 5.16 -0.10
C VAL A 132 8.02 5.44 0.35
N VAL A 133 7.78 6.71 0.69
CA VAL A 133 6.45 7.33 0.69
C VAL A 133 6.48 8.41 -0.39
N TYR A 134 5.62 8.24 -1.39
CA TYR A 134 5.55 9.15 -2.52
C TYR A 134 5.19 10.57 -2.05
N GLY A 135 5.91 11.58 -2.55
CA GLY A 135 5.77 12.98 -2.12
C GLY A 135 6.53 13.37 -0.85
N VAL A 136 7.11 12.40 -0.12
CA VAL A 136 7.90 12.68 1.10
C VAL A 136 9.39 12.44 0.86
N ASN A 137 9.75 11.27 0.35
CA ASN A 137 11.15 10.91 0.09
C ASN A 137 11.37 10.21 -1.27
N SER A 138 10.38 10.26 -2.16
CA SER A 138 10.45 9.64 -3.49
C SER A 138 11.53 10.26 -4.39
N ASP A 139 11.92 11.51 -4.12
CA ASP A 139 13.06 12.21 -4.73
C ASP A 139 14.41 11.55 -4.42
N LYS A 140 14.50 10.75 -3.36
CA LYS A 140 15.70 9.99 -2.98
C LYS A 140 15.88 8.69 -3.77
N LEU A 141 14.95 8.34 -4.65
CA LEU A 141 15.09 7.15 -5.50
C LEU A 141 16.26 7.33 -6.48
N THR A 142 17.13 6.32 -6.54
CA THR A 142 18.24 6.25 -7.50
C THR A 142 18.05 5.07 -8.47
N PRO A 143 18.76 5.06 -9.62
CA PRO A 143 18.74 3.92 -10.53
C PRO A 143 19.14 2.59 -9.86
N ASP A 144 20.05 2.64 -8.87
CA ASP A 144 20.58 1.47 -8.17
C ASP A 144 19.57 0.82 -7.21
N HIS A 145 18.52 1.54 -6.80
CA HIS A 145 17.44 0.96 -6.01
C HIS A 145 16.62 0.01 -6.90
N ARG A 146 16.76 -1.30 -6.67
CA ARG A 146 16.09 -2.35 -7.44
C ARG A 146 15.00 -3.04 -6.65
N ILE A 147 15.08 -3.07 -5.33
CA ILE A 147 14.04 -3.61 -4.44
C ILE A 147 13.59 -2.51 -3.50
N VAL A 148 12.39 -2.00 -3.75
CA VAL A 148 11.82 -0.85 -3.04
C VAL A 148 10.61 -1.30 -2.23
N SER A 149 10.50 -0.84 -0.99
CA SER A 149 9.26 -0.98 -0.22
C SER A 149 8.40 0.26 -0.41
N ASN A 150 7.12 0.09 -0.71
CA ASN A 150 6.15 1.18 -0.71
C ASN A 150 5.56 1.44 0.70
N ALA A 151 6.29 1.05 1.75
CA ALA A 151 5.89 1.11 3.14
C ALA A 151 4.53 0.40 3.39
N SER A 152 3.74 0.92 4.34
CA SER A 152 2.36 0.48 4.60
C SER A 152 1.37 1.60 4.27
N CYS A 153 0.08 1.27 4.15
CA CYS A 153 -0.98 2.27 4.03
C CYS A 153 -0.97 3.27 5.20
N THR A 154 -0.77 2.81 6.43
CA THR A 154 -0.70 3.68 7.62
C THR A 154 0.54 4.58 7.58
N THR A 155 1.69 4.10 7.10
CA THR A 155 2.90 4.93 6.95
C THR A 155 2.71 5.99 5.85
N ASN A 156 2.08 5.62 4.72
CA ASN A 156 1.74 6.57 3.65
C ASN A 156 0.73 7.63 4.10
N CYS A 157 -0.17 7.31 5.04
CA CYS A 157 -1.08 8.29 5.64
C CYS A 157 -0.36 9.21 6.65
N LEU A 158 0.49 8.65 7.53
CA LEU A 158 1.13 9.41 8.61
C LEU A 158 2.31 10.27 8.11
N ALA A 159 3.16 9.75 7.24
CA ALA A 159 4.43 10.39 6.89
C ALA A 159 4.27 11.76 6.22
N PRO A 160 3.31 12.02 5.32
CA PRO A 160 3.10 13.35 4.76
C PRO A 160 2.70 14.38 5.82
N VAL A 161 1.80 14.02 6.73
CA VAL A 161 1.38 14.88 7.85
C VAL A 161 2.56 15.19 8.77
N VAL A 162 3.30 14.16 9.16
CA VAL A 162 4.48 14.29 10.02
C VAL A 162 5.57 15.13 9.37
N HIS A 163 5.83 14.94 8.08
CA HIS A 163 6.80 15.71 7.32
C HIS A 163 6.49 17.21 7.37
N VAL A 164 5.24 17.58 7.10
CA VAL A 164 4.78 18.98 7.13
C VAL A 164 4.89 19.58 8.52
N LEU A 165 4.38 18.88 9.55
CA LEU A 165 4.43 19.37 10.93
C LEU A 165 5.87 19.47 11.45
N HIS A 166 6.76 18.57 11.04
CA HIS A 166 8.15 18.62 11.45
C HIS A 166 8.88 19.82 10.86
N GLU A 167 8.69 20.11 9.58
CA GLU A 167 9.29 21.29 8.95
C GLU A 167 8.76 22.60 9.56
N ALA A 168 7.45 22.70 9.75
CA ALA A 168 6.81 23.91 10.27
C ALA A 168 7.14 24.14 11.75
N LEU A 169 6.93 23.13 12.59
CA LEU A 169 6.85 23.28 14.06
C LEU A 169 7.95 22.51 14.81
N GLY A 170 8.65 21.60 14.13
CA GLY A 170 9.52 20.62 14.76
C GLY A 170 8.73 19.60 15.57
N ILE A 171 9.30 18.40 15.75
CA ILE A 171 8.69 17.32 16.54
C ILE A 171 9.75 16.81 17.52
N GLU A 172 9.49 16.95 18.81
CA GLU A 172 10.31 16.36 19.87
C GLU A 172 9.99 14.86 20.00
N ARG A 173 8.71 14.53 20.15
CA ARG A 173 8.18 13.17 20.23
C ARG A 173 6.73 13.12 19.78
N GLY A 174 6.29 11.97 19.30
CA GLY A 174 4.92 11.75 18.86
C GLY A 174 4.39 10.36 19.19
N PHE A 175 3.08 10.25 19.32
CA PHE A 175 2.40 8.98 19.51
C PHE A 175 1.17 8.90 18.61
N MET A 176 1.06 7.80 17.87
CA MET A 176 -0.03 7.56 16.94
C MET A 176 -0.90 6.39 17.40
N THR A 177 -2.21 6.57 17.34
CA THR A 177 -3.16 5.46 17.37
C THR A 177 -3.82 5.36 16.00
N THR A 178 -3.75 4.21 15.34
CA THR A 178 -4.53 3.96 14.12
C THR A 178 -5.75 3.12 14.43
N ILE A 179 -6.93 3.66 14.15
CA ILE A 179 -8.19 2.94 14.19
C ILE A 179 -8.40 2.43 12.76
N HIS A 180 -8.11 1.15 12.58
CA HIS A 180 -7.90 0.61 11.25
C HIS A 180 -9.04 -0.34 10.88
N SER A 181 -9.59 -0.18 9.68
CA SER A 181 -10.52 -1.16 9.11
C SER A 181 -9.94 -2.57 9.12
N PHE A 182 -10.78 -3.60 9.25
CA PHE A 182 -10.27 -4.96 9.20
C PHE A 182 -9.66 -5.29 7.83
N THR A 183 -8.76 -6.26 7.84
CA THR A 183 -8.03 -6.75 6.67
C THR A 183 -8.24 -8.25 6.54
N GLY A 184 -7.71 -8.87 5.47
CA GLY A 184 -7.78 -10.32 5.28
C GLY A 184 -7.01 -11.14 6.33
N ASP A 185 -6.18 -10.49 7.15
CA ASP A 185 -5.43 -11.13 8.24
C ASP A 185 -6.30 -11.40 9.48
N GLN A 186 -7.38 -10.61 9.68
CA GLN A 186 -8.34 -10.87 10.76
C GLN A 186 -9.35 -11.94 10.35
N ARG A 187 -9.85 -12.70 11.33
CA ARG A 187 -10.70 -13.86 11.08
C ARG A 187 -12.20 -13.51 11.05
N THR A 188 -12.94 -14.16 10.17
CA THR A 188 -14.40 -14.06 10.11
C THR A 188 -15.11 -14.83 11.21
N VAL A 189 -14.43 -15.84 11.77
CA VAL A 189 -14.84 -16.64 12.93
C VAL A 189 -13.61 -16.96 13.77
N ASP A 190 -13.79 -17.20 15.07
CA ASP A 190 -12.66 -17.50 15.95
C ASP A 190 -11.86 -18.72 15.45
N THR A 191 -10.57 -18.54 15.15
CA THR A 191 -9.70 -19.62 14.62
C THR A 191 -8.22 -19.34 14.85
N LEU A 192 -7.36 -20.34 14.58
CA LEU A 192 -5.92 -20.27 14.84
C LEU A 192 -5.24 -19.10 14.12
N HIS A 193 -4.42 -18.38 14.89
CA HIS A 193 -3.61 -17.26 14.44
C HIS A 193 -2.41 -17.08 15.39
N GLY A 194 -1.27 -16.60 14.87
CA GLY A 194 -0.06 -16.39 15.68
C GLY A 194 -0.19 -15.25 16.70
N ASP A 195 -1.00 -14.23 16.39
CA ASP A 195 -1.49 -13.22 17.33
C ASP A 195 -2.91 -13.60 17.79
N LEU A 196 -3.06 -13.97 19.07
CA LEU A 196 -4.34 -14.40 19.65
C LEU A 196 -5.42 -13.31 19.66
N HIS A 197 -5.05 -12.03 19.57
CA HIS A 197 -6.05 -10.97 19.41
C HIS A 197 -6.71 -11.06 18.03
N ARG A 198 -5.92 -11.32 16.98
CA ARG A 198 -6.40 -11.44 15.59
C ARG A 198 -7.07 -12.79 15.29
N ALA A 199 -6.96 -13.74 16.20
CA ALA A 199 -7.70 -15.00 16.17
C ALA A 199 -9.21 -14.80 16.36
N ARG A 200 -9.65 -13.65 16.87
CA ARG A 200 -11.04 -13.36 17.23
C ARG A 200 -11.84 -12.79 16.05
N THR A 201 -13.14 -13.04 16.06
CA THR A 201 -14.11 -12.62 15.03
C THR A 201 -14.07 -11.11 14.79
N ALA A 202 -13.68 -10.72 13.58
CA ALA A 202 -13.40 -9.33 13.19
C ALA A 202 -14.63 -8.42 13.18
N SER A 203 -15.81 -8.95 12.81
CA SER A 203 -17.03 -8.17 12.60
C SER A 203 -17.69 -7.67 13.89
N VAL A 204 -17.27 -8.16 15.06
CA VAL A 204 -17.87 -7.84 16.36
C VAL A 204 -16.84 -7.41 17.41
N SER A 205 -15.58 -7.21 17.01
CA SER A 205 -14.48 -6.95 17.94
C SER A 205 -13.74 -5.67 17.58
N MET A 206 -13.34 -4.92 18.62
CA MET A 206 -12.22 -3.99 18.53
C MET A 206 -10.96 -4.76 18.93
N ILE A 207 -10.03 -4.95 18.00
CA ILE A 207 -8.87 -5.84 18.19
C ILE A 207 -7.60 -5.00 18.36
N PRO A 208 -7.05 -4.87 19.59
CA PRO A 208 -5.77 -4.21 19.79
C PRO A 208 -4.65 -4.99 19.12
N THR A 209 -3.72 -4.29 18.48
CA THR A 209 -2.55 -4.92 17.88
C THR A 209 -1.40 -3.92 17.77
N SER A 210 -0.17 -4.44 17.70
CA SER A 210 1.01 -3.62 17.44
C SER A 210 1.01 -3.11 16.00
N THR A 211 1.68 -1.97 15.78
CA THR A 211 1.92 -1.45 14.43
C THR A 211 3.36 -0.98 14.30
N GLY A 212 4.03 -1.39 13.23
CA GLY A 212 5.34 -0.87 12.85
C GLY A 212 5.27 0.45 12.09
N ALA A 213 4.07 0.93 11.74
CA ALA A 213 3.91 2.04 10.82
C ALA A 213 4.50 3.36 11.32
N ALA A 214 4.38 3.63 12.63
CA ALA A 214 4.97 4.80 13.28
C ALA A 214 6.50 4.73 13.24
N ARG A 215 7.08 3.57 13.57
CA ARG A 215 8.53 3.35 13.53
C ARG A 215 9.09 3.43 12.11
N ALA A 216 8.32 2.97 11.13
CA ALA A 216 8.67 3.06 9.71
C ALA A 216 8.74 4.50 9.20
N VAL A 217 8.16 5.49 9.90
CA VAL A 217 8.37 6.91 9.58
C VAL A 217 9.85 7.28 9.69
N GLY A 218 10.60 6.71 10.64
CA GLY A 218 12.04 6.92 10.76
C GLY A 218 12.85 6.44 9.55
N LEU A 219 12.34 5.44 8.80
CA LEU A 219 12.98 4.99 7.56
C LEU A 219 12.79 5.98 6.40
N VAL A 220 11.71 6.77 6.46
CA VAL A 220 11.32 7.74 5.42
C VAL A 220 11.88 9.13 5.74
N LEU A 221 11.84 9.50 7.03
CA LEU A 221 12.28 10.76 7.64
C LEU A 221 13.31 10.44 8.74
N PRO A 222 14.61 10.23 8.40
CA PRO A 222 15.64 9.81 9.36
C PRO A 222 15.80 10.73 10.57
N GLU A 223 15.53 12.02 10.41
CA GLU A 223 15.57 13.02 11.49
C GLU A 223 14.50 12.80 12.58
N LEU A 224 13.54 11.90 12.33
CA LEU A 224 12.49 11.48 13.25
C LEU A 224 12.66 10.03 13.74
N GLU A 225 13.77 9.38 13.42
CA GLU A 225 14.06 8.03 13.90
C GLU A 225 14.01 7.98 15.44
N GLY A 226 13.23 7.03 15.96
CA GLY A 226 13.02 6.85 17.40
C GLY A 226 12.12 7.88 18.10
N LYS A 227 11.62 8.91 17.40
CA LYS A 227 10.77 9.97 18.01
C LYS A 227 9.28 9.66 17.99
N ILE A 228 8.84 8.76 17.12
CA ILE A 228 7.42 8.46 16.90
C ILE A 228 7.18 6.97 17.12
N ASP A 229 6.24 6.65 18.03
CA ASP A 229 5.74 5.29 18.21
C ASP A 229 4.21 5.26 18.07
N GLY A 230 3.62 4.07 18.09
CA GLY A 230 2.17 3.98 18.00
C GLY A 230 1.58 2.59 18.22
N THR A 231 0.25 2.57 18.24
CA THR A 231 -0.57 1.37 18.41
C THR A 231 -1.70 1.32 17.38
N SER A 232 -2.36 0.18 17.26
CA SER A 232 -3.49 0.00 16.36
C SER A 232 -4.65 -0.70 17.06
N ILE A 233 -5.87 -0.32 16.68
CA ILE A 233 -7.09 -1.04 16.99
C ILE A 233 -7.78 -1.37 15.67
N ARG A 234 -8.01 -2.66 15.38
CA ARG A 234 -8.82 -3.06 14.23
C ARG A 234 -10.30 -2.93 14.59
N VAL A 235 -11.09 -2.34 13.70
CA VAL A 235 -12.53 -2.11 13.90
C VAL A 235 -13.35 -2.78 12.80
N PRO A 236 -14.65 -3.07 13.04
CA PRO A 236 -15.51 -3.80 12.11
C PRO A 236 -16.00 -2.95 10.92
N THR A 237 -15.12 -2.14 10.35
CA THR A 237 -15.33 -1.42 9.09
C THR A 237 -14.49 -2.07 7.99
N PRO A 238 -15.03 -2.22 6.76
CA PRO A 238 -14.37 -2.99 5.70
C PRO A 238 -13.38 -2.18 4.85
N ASN A 239 -13.40 -0.85 4.98
CA ASN A 239 -12.46 0.07 4.35
C ASN A 239 -12.46 1.42 5.08
N VAL A 240 -11.44 2.22 4.77
CA VAL A 240 -11.08 3.50 5.38
C VAL A 240 -10.62 3.33 6.82
N SER A 241 -9.48 3.94 7.13
CA SER A 241 -8.85 3.89 8.45
C SER A 241 -8.55 5.31 8.86
N VAL A 242 -8.47 5.56 10.16
CA VAL A 242 -8.12 6.87 10.71
C VAL A 242 -6.87 6.79 11.56
N ILE A 243 -6.11 7.88 11.55
CA ILE A 243 -4.93 8.10 12.37
C ILE A 243 -5.23 9.23 13.35
N ASP A 244 -5.05 8.95 14.62
CA ASP A 244 -5.06 9.92 15.70
C ASP A 244 -3.61 10.13 16.18
N PHE A 245 -3.02 11.23 15.73
CA PHE A 245 -1.62 11.58 15.97
C PHE A 245 -1.49 12.74 16.97
N LYS A 246 -0.75 12.50 18.06
CA LYS A 246 -0.37 13.52 19.04
C LYS A 246 1.13 13.73 18.97
N PHE A 247 1.58 14.97 19.12
CA PHE A 247 2.99 15.28 19.15
C PHE A 247 3.30 16.43 20.10
N VAL A 248 4.55 16.50 20.54
CA VAL A 248 5.12 17.63 21.27
C VAL A 248 5.94 18.46 20.28
N PRO A 249 5.52 19.69 19.95
CA PRO A 249 6.28 20.56 19.06
C PRO A 249 7.53 21.10 19.77
N THR A 250 8.58 21.39 19.02
CA THR A 250 9.77 22.07 19.59
C THR A 250 9.63 23.60 19.56
N LYS A 251 8.72 24.13 18.73
CA LYS A 251 8.35 25.55 18.67
C LYS A 251 7.01 25.77 19.36
N ALA A 252 6.81 26.97 19.93
CA ALA A 252 5.49 27.39 20.38
C ALA A 252 4.53 27.43 19.17
N THR A 253 3.31 26.93 19.34
CA THR A 253 2.30 26.82 18.28
C THR A 253 0.90 26.96 18.84
N ASP A 254 -0.05 27.22 17.95
CA ASP A 254 -1.49 27.18 18.20
C ASP A 254 -2.19 26.32 17.13
N ILE A 255 -3.52 26.27 17.19
CA ILE A 255 -4.37 25.48 16.29
C ILE A 255 -4.26 26.01 14.85
N ASP A 256 -4.30 27.32 14.68
CA ASP A 256 -4.28 27.96 13.37
C ASP A 256 -2.95 27.66 12.65
N SER A 257 -1.82 27.76 13.35
CA SER A 257 -0.49 27.42 12.80
C SER A 257 -0.39 25.97 12.32
N VAL A 258 -1.04 25.02 13.01
CA VAL A 258 -1.09 23.61 12.61
C VAL A 258 -1.94 23.43 11.35
N ASN A 259 -3.13 24.03 11.35
CA ASN A 259 -4.08 23.91 10.24
C ASN A 259 -3.54 24.56 8.97
N ASP A 260 -2.97 25.76 9.08
CA ASP A 260 -2.41 26.51 7.94
C ASP A 260 -1.25 25.75 7.32
N ALA A 261 -0.33 25.19 8.12
CA ALA A 261 0.78 24.39 7.60
C ALA A 261 0.31 23.18 6.78
N ILE A 262 -0.71 22.47 7.27
CA ILE A 262 -1.29 21.31 6.58
C ILE A 262 -2.04 21.74 5.31
N LYS A 263 -2.80 22.84 5.39
CA LYS A 263 -3.54 23.38 4.26
C LYS A 263 -2.61 23.82 3.13
N ASP A 264 -1.60 24.63 3.45
CA ASP A 264 -0.59 25.10 2.50
C ASP A 264 0.13 23.92 1.81
N ALA A 265 0.47 22.88 2.57
CA ALA A 265 1.10 21.69 2.00
C ALA A 265 0.15 20.92 1.08
N SER A 266 -1.12 20.80 1.45
CA SER A 266 -2.16 20.12 0.65
C SER A 266 -2.50 20.84 -0.66
N GLU A 267 -2.41 22.17 -0.67
CA GLU A 267 -2.66 23.00 -1.86
C GLU A 267 -1.39 23.19 -2.70
N GLY A 268 -0.20 22.97 -2.10
CA GLY A 268 1.11 23.10 -2.72
C GLY A 268 1.80 21.76 -2.97
N LYS A 269 2.91 21.51 -2.27
CA LYS A 269 3.87 20.43 -2.58
C LYS A 269 3.33 19.00 -2.44
N LEU A 270 2.24 18.80 -1.69
CA LEU A 270 1.60 17.50 -1.49
C LEU A 270 0.22 17.41 -2.17
N LYS A 271 -0.08 18.29 -3.11
CA LYS A 271 -1.35 18.25 -3.86
C LYS A 271 -1.53 16.90 -4.55
N GLY A 272 -2.68 16.27 -4.33
CA GLY A 272 -3.00 14.92 -4.82
C GLY A 272 -2.48 13.78 -3.93
N ILE A 273 -1.77 14.08 -2.85
CA ILE A 273 -1.27 13.13 -1.85
C ILE A 273 -1.89 13.41 -0.48
N LEU A 274 -1.91 14.69 -0.09
CA LEU A 274 -2.52 15.19 1.14
C LEU A 274 -3.72 16.08 0.77
N SER A 275 -4.79 16.01 1.55
CA SER A 275 -5.97 16.85 1.39
C SER A 275 -6.55 17.19 2.76
N THR A 276 -7.27 18.30 2.81
CA THR A 276 -7.98 18.79 4.00
C THR A 276 -9.47 18.79 3.74
N ASN A 277 -10.25 18.70 4.83
CA ASN A 277 -11.71 18.75 4.77
C ASN A 277 -12.25 19.43 6.03
N GLU A 278 -13.25 20.30 5.85
CA GLU A 278 -13.98 20.98 6.93
C GLU A 278 -15.44 20.49 7.04
N LEU A 279 -15.91 19.66 6.10
CA LEU A 279 -17.27 19.14 6.13
C LEU A 279 -17.42 18.07 7.22
N PRO A 280 -18.62 17.89 7.81
CA PRO A 280 -18.89 16.86 8.80
C PRO A 280 -19.02 15.48 8.15
N LEU A 281 -17.89 14.94 7.67
CA LEU A 281 -17.80 13.62 7.01
C LEU A 281 -17.55 12.49 8.01
N VAL A 282 -17.86 11.27 7.58
CA VAL A 282 -17.58 10.01 8.26
C VAL A 282 -16.75 9.08 7.36
N SER A 283 -16.31 7.93 7.88
CA SER A 283 -15.33 7.08 7.19
C SER A 283 -15.77 6.48 5.84
N VAL A 284 -17.05 6.55 5.48
CA VAL A 284 -17.55 5.93 4.23
C VAL A 284 -17.66 6.94 3.08
N ASP A 285 -17.50 8.23 3.38
CA ASP A 285 -17.46 9.30 2.38
C ASP A 285 -16.13 9.28 1.59
#